data_AF-A0A662IE77-F1
#
_entry.id   AF-A0A662IE77-F1
#
_cell.length_a   1.000
_cell.length_b   1.000
_cell.length_c   1.000
_cell.angle_alpha   90.00
_cell.angle_beta   90.00
_cell.angle_gamma   90.00
#
_symmetry.space_group_name_H-M   'P 1'
#
loop_
_entity.id
_entity.type
_entity.pdbx_description
1 polymer ?
#
loop_
_entity_poly.entity_id
_entity_poly.type
_entity_poly.pdbx_seq_one_letter_code
_entity_poly.pdbx_strand_id
1 'polypeptide(L)'
;MCWGVPARVVEVKGLEAIVDFGGGVRKRVLVGVSEVRAGDVVVVHAGVIIGKMRTEEALAVLEVYAELSAELATDGSSPEEVERVAKKKMEELRRSLGI
;
A
#
# COMPACT_ATOMS: atom_id res chain seq x y z
N MET A 1 7.17 15.57 -1.49
CA MET A 1 5.81 15.20 -1.04
C MET A 1 5.64 13.73 -1.37
N CYS A 2 5.61 12.83 -0.38
CA CYS A 2 5.35 11.41 -0.62
C CYS A 2 4.01 11.06 0.03
N TRP A 3 3.10 10.44 -0.72
CA TRP A 3 1.88 9.88 -0.14
C TRP A 3 2.23 8.59 0.61
N GLY A 4 1.59 8.36 1.77
CA GLY A 4 1.79 7.13 2.52
C GLY A 4 1.29 5.92 1.72
N VAL A 5 2.00 4.81 1.82
CA VAL A 5 1.69 3.59 1.06
C VAL A 5 1.07 2.56 2.01
N PRO A 6 -0.11 2.00 1.68
CA PRO A 6 -0.69 0.90 2.44
C PRO A 6 0.22 -0.35 2.43
N ALA A 7 0.31 -1.03 3.56
CA ALA A 7 1.07 -2.27 3.71
C ALA A 7 0.40 -3.20 4.72
N ARG A 8 0.58 -4.51 4.55
CA ARG A 8 0.16 -5.51 5.55
C ARG A 8 1.31 -5.76 6.52
N VAL A 9 1.02 -5.74 7.82
CA VAL A 9 2.00 -6.09 8.86
C VAL A 9 2.23 -7.60 8.87
N VAL A 10 3.48 -8.03 8.74
CA VAL A 10 3.89 -9.44 8.78
C VAL A 10 4.33 -9.84 10.18
N GLU A 11 5.16 -9.01 10.82
CA GLU A 11 5.63 -9.22 12.19
C GLU A 11 5.84 -7.88 12.90
N VAL A 12 5.75 -7.87 14.24
CA VAL A 12 6.08 -6.71 15.09
C VAL A 12 7.10 -7.14 16.13
N LYS A 13 8.18 -6.35 16.28
CA LYS A 13 9.29 -6.56 17.22
C LYS A 13 9.66 -5.24 17.89
N GLY A 14 9.11 -5.00 19.07
CA GLY A 14 9.35 -3.77 19.82
C GLY A 14 8.85 -2.54 19.05
N LEU A 15 9.76 -1.62 18.72
CA LEU A 15 9.47 -0.39 17.96
C LEU A 15 9.57 -0.57 16.44
N GLU A 16 9.82 -1.79 15.97
CA GLU A 16 9.93 -2.09 14.54
C GLU A 16 8.88 -3.11 14.11
N ALA A 17 8.51 -3.04 12.83
CA ALA A 17 7.67 -4.04 12.18
C ALA A 17 8.24 -4.43 10.82
N ILE A 18 8.00 -5.66 10.41
CA ILE A 18 8.15 -6.07 9.02
C ILE A 18 6.79 -5.93 8.36
N VAL A 19 6.73 -5.16 7.27
CA VAL A 19 5.53 -4.96 6.47
C VAL A 19 5.74 -5.48 5.06
N ASP A 20 4.65 -5.89 4.41
CA ASP A 20 4.59 -6.31 3.01
C ASP A 20 3.76 -5.30 2.21
N PHE A 21 4.38 -4.68 1.21
CA PHE A 21 3.74 -3.72 0.29
C PHE A 21 3.09 -4.41 -0.91
N GLY A 22 3.05 -5.74 -0.95
CA GLY A 22 2.60 -6.51 -2.09
C GLY A 22 3.73 -6.91 -3.02
N GLY A 23 3.45 -7.90 -3.88
CA GLY A 23 4.45 -8.48 -4.79
C GLY A 23 5.66 -9.13 -4.08
N GLY A 24 5.55 -9.42 -2.78
CA GLY A 24 6.66 -9.93 -1.96
C GLY A 24 7.65 -8.86 -1.47
N VAL A 25 7.33 -7.57 -1.66
CA VAL A 25 8.20 -6.46 -1.24
C VAL A 25 8.06 -6.24 0.27
N ARG A 26 8.97 -6.84 1.03
CA ARG A 26 9.02 -6.67 2.48
C ARG A 26 10.04 -5.63 2.91
N LYS A 27 9.68 -4.81 3.91
CA LYS A 27 10.57 -3.82 4.51
C LYS A 27 10.42 -3.77 6.03
N ARG A 28 11.51 -3.43 6.70
CA ARG A 28 11.53 -3.05 8.11
C ARG A 28 11.16 -1.58 8.22
N VAL A 29 10.23 -1.26 9.12
CA VAL A 29 9.70 0.08 9.37
C VAL A 29 9.59 0.32 10.87
N LEU A 30 9.59 1.59 11.28
CA LEU A 30 9.32 1.98 12.66
C LEU A 30 7.81 2.00 12.93
N VAL A 31 7.43 1.64 14.16
CA VAL A 31 6.04 1.67 14.62
C VAL A 31 5.80 3.02 15.31
N GLY A 32 5.17 3.96 14.60
CA GLY A 32 4.88 5.31 15.10
C GLY A 32 3.52 5.47 15.78
N VAL A 33 2.73 4.38 15.86
CA VAL A 33 1.38 4.37 16.45
C VAL A 33 1.20 3.18 17.37
N SER A 34 0.24 3.26 18.30
CA SER A 34 -0.05 2.17 19.23
C SER A 34 -0.81 1.01 18.57
N GLU A 35 -0.74 -0.16 19.21
CA GLU A 35 -1.61 -1.31 18.92
C GLU A 35 -1.50 -1.90 17.50
N VAL A 36 -0.32 -1.81 16.89
CA VAL A 36 0.00 -2.51 15.64
C VAL A 36 0.29 -3.98 15.93
N ARG A 37 -0.34 -4.87 15.15
CA ARG A 37 -0.22 -6.33 15.25
C ARG A 37 -0.04 -6.94 13.86
N ALA A 38 0.52 -8.15 13.82
CA ALA A 38 0.58 -8.92 12.57
C ALA A 38 -0.83 -9.09 11.98
N GLY A 39 -0.95 -8.87 10.68
CA GLY A 39 -2.20 -8.92 9.93
C GLY A 39 -2.91 -7.58 9.77
N ASP A 40 -2.55 -6.55 10.54
CA ASP A 40 -3.09 -5.20 10.36
C ASP A 40 -2.71 -4.63 8.99
N VAL A 41 -3.61 -3.83 8.40
CA VAL A 41 -3.31 -2.97 7.26
C VAL A 41 -2.97 -1.58 7.80
N VAL A 42 -1.82 -1.06 7.39
CA VAL A 42 -1.26 0.18 7.92
C VAL A 42 -0.81 1.09 6.79
N VAL A 43 -0.71 2.39 7.06
CA VAL A 43 -0.11 3.37 6.16
C VAL A 43 1.32 3.63 6.60
N VAL A 44 2.28 3.42 5.68
CA VAL A 44 3.70 3.71 5.91
C VAL A 44 4.08 4.98 5.18
N HIS A 45 4.71 5.91 5.88
CA HIS A 45 5.29 7.11 5.31
C HIS A 45 6.73 7.28 5.81
N ALA A 46 7.67 7.48 4.88
CA ALA A 46 9.09 7.67 5.19
C ALA A 46 9.68 6.60 6.12
N GLY A 47 9.23 5.35 6.01
CA GLY A 47 9.72 4.23 6.83
C GLY A 47 9.08 4.14 8.22
N VAL A 48 8.01 4.88 8.48
CA VAL A 48 7.27 4.87 9.76
C VAL A 48 5.80 4.54 9.50
N ILE A 49 5.23 3.65 10.33
CA ILE A 49 3.80 3.43 10.38
C ILE A 49 3.15 4.64 11.04
N ILE A 50 2.33 5.37 10.30
CA ILE A 50 1.66 6.59 10.75
C ILE A 50 0.18 6.39 11.09
N GLY A 51 -0.38 5.23 10.76
CA GLY A 51 -1.78 4.92 11.03
C GLY A 51 -2.17 3.50 10.65
N LYS A 52 -3.19 2.98 11.32
CA LYS A 52 -3.91 1.78 10.92
C LYS A 52 -5.07 2.18 10.02
N MET A 53 -5.45 1.32 9.09
CA MET A 53 -6.62 1.55 8.25
C MET A 53 -7.39 0.26 8.04
N ARG A 54 -8.67 0.37 7.72
CA ARG A 54 -9.45 -0.79 7.29
C ARG A 54 -9.02 -1.18 5.88
N THR A 55 -9.12 -2.47 5.62
CA THR A 55 -8.73 -3.06 4.34
C THR A 55 -9.52 -2.46 3.17
N GLU A 56 -10.81 -2.21 3.36
CA GLU A 56 -11.69 -1.62 2.35
C GLU A 56 -11.32 -0.16 2.06
N GLU A 57 -10.88 0.58 3.08
CA GLU A 57 -10.41 1.97 2.92
C GLU A 57 -9.11 2.02 2.12
N ALA A 58 -8.20 1.07 2.37
CA ALA A 58 -6.97 0.96 1.61
C ALA A 58 -7.27 0.73 0.12
N LEU A 59 -8.21 -0.15 -0.19
CA LEU A 59 -8.62 -0.42 -1.57
C LEU A 59 -9.23 0.80 -2.24
N ALA A 60 -10.12 1.53 -1.56
CA ALA A 60 -10.73 2.73 -2.12
C ALA A 60 -9.69 3.82 -2.44
N VAL A 61 -8.70 4.02 -1.56
CA VAL A 61 -7.59 4.96 -1.82
C VAL A 61 -6.78 4.54 -3.04
N LEU A 62 -6.52 3.26 -3.19
CA LEU A 62 -5.72 2.73 -4.31
C LEU A 62 -6.48 2.78 -5.64
N GLU A 63 -7.79 2.59 -5.63
CA GLU A 63 -8.65 2.77 -6.82
C GLU A 63 -8.57 4.22 -7.30
N VAL A 64 -8.70 5.19 -6.39
CA VAL A 64 -8.52 6.61 -6.72
C VAL A 64 -7.10 6.88 -7.25
N TYR A 65 -6.07 6.24 -6.70
CA TYR A 65 -4.69 6.40 -7.21
C TYR A 65 -4.53 5.85 -8.62
N ALA A 66 -5.21 4.74 -8.95
CA ALA A 66 -5.20 4.16 -10.29
C ALA A 66 -5.86 5.10 -11.31
N GLU A 67 -7.03 5.65 -10.98
CA GLU A 67 -7.75 6.62 -11.80
C GLU A 67 -6.90 7.87 -12.06
N LEU A 68 -6.37 8.48 -10.99
CA LEU A 68 -5.50 9.65 -11.09
C LEU A 68 -4.23 9.37 -11.91
N SER A 69 -3.66 8.17 -11.79
CA SER A 69 -2.48 7.80 -12.57
C SER A 69 -2.78 7.72 -14.07
N ALA A 70 -3.97 7.27 -14.46
CA ALA A 70 -4.38 7.23 -15.85
C ALA A 70 -4.65 8.63 -16.43
N GLU A 71 -5.28 9.51 -15.64
CA GLU A 71 -5.53 10.90 -16.06
C GLU A 71 -4.27 11.75 -16.15
N LEU A 72 -3.32 11.54 -15.24
CA LEU A 72 -2.10 12.35 -15.11
C LEU A 72 -0.88 11.75 -15.85
N ALA A 73 -1.05 10.67 -16.61
CA ALA A 73 0.02 10.07 -17.38
C ALA A 73 0.50 11.05 -18.47
N THR A 74 1.75 11.49 -18.36
CA THR A 74 2.38 12.46 -19.30
C THR A 74 3.56 11.87 -20.07
N ASP A 75 3.89 10.60 -19.84
CA ASP A 75 5.05 9.91 -20.42
C ASP A 75 4.76 9.26 -21.79
N GLY A 76 3.61 9.52 -22.38
CA GLY A 76 3.19 8.97 -23.68
C GLY A 76 2.55 7.59 -23.61
N SER A 77 2.36 7.04 -22.40
CA SER A 77 1.56 5.83 -22.20
C SER A 77 0.11 6.04 -22.65
N SER A 78 -0.46 5.07 -23.36
CA SER A 78 -1.90 5.13 -23.68
C SER A 78 -2.76 4.97 -22.42
N PRO A 79 -3.94 5.61 -22.32
CA PRO A 79 -4.83 5.42 -21.18
C PRO A 79 -5.15 3.95 -20.89
N GLU A 80 -5.32 3.15 -21.95
CA GLU A 80 -5.56 1.70 -21.88
C GLU A 80 -4.39 0.93 -21.27
N GLU A 81 -3.15 1.34 -21.54
CA GLU A 81 -1.96 0.75 -20.92
C GLU A 81 -1.88 1.04 -19.43
N VAL A 82 -2.13 2.29 -19.04
CA VAL A 82 -2.08 2.70 -17.64
C VAL A 82 -3.14 1.96 -16.84
N GLU A 83 -4.36 1.89 -17.37
CA GLU A 83 -5.47 1.19 -16.72
C GLU A 83 -5.21 -0.31 -16.58
N ARG A 84 -4.64 -0.95 -17.60
CA ARG A 84 -4.24 -2.38 -17.55
C ARG A 84 -3.16 -2.64 -16.50
N VAL A 85 -2.14 -1.78 -16.42
CA VAL A 85 -1.07 -1.91 -15.43
C VAL A 85 -1.61 -1.68 -14.01
N ALA A 86 -2.47 -0.68 -13.85
CA ALA A 86 -3.11 -0.38 -12.57
C ALA A 86 -3.98 -1.55 -12.10
N LYS A 87 -4.86 -2.09 -12.96
CA LYS A 87 -5.69 -3.27 -12.65
C LYS A 87 -4.86 -4.48 -12.22
N LYS A 88 -3.78 -4.78 -12.94
CA LYS A 88 -2.88 -5.90 -12.58
C LYS A 88 -2.23 -5.69 -11.21
N LYS A 89 -1.70 -4.50 -10.94
CA LYS A 89 -1.11 -4.16 -9.63
C LYS A 89 -2.14 -4.22 -8.51
N MET A 90 -3.38 -3.80 -8.78
CA MET A 90 -4.48 -3.87 -7.82
C MET A 90 -4.83 -5.31 -7.44
N GLU A 91 -4.86 -6.24 -8.41
CA GLU A 91 -5.08 -7.67 -8.11
C GLU A 91 -3.95 -8.29 -7.28
N GLU A 92 -2.70 -7.97 -7.61
CA GLU A 92 -1.54 -8.40 -6.84
C GLU A 92 -1.59 -7.86 -5.41
N LEU A 93 -2.00 -6.61 -5.25
CA LEU A 93 -2.11 -5.99 -3.94
C LEU A 93 -3.25 -6.59 -3.12
N ARG A 94 -4.44 -6.80 -3.71
CA ARG A 94 -5.58 -7.49 -3.06
C ARG A 94 -5.15 -8.83 -2.48
N ARG A 95 -4.48 -9.67 -3.30
CA ARG A 95 -3.91 -10.95 -2.84
C ARG A 95 -2.95 -10.78 -1.67
N SER A 96 -2.06 -9.79 -1.73
CA SER A 96 -1.08 -9.56 -0.68
C SER A 96 -1.68 -9.04 0.63
N LEU A 97 -2.76 -8.25 0.52
CA LEU A 97 -3.56 -7.78 1.63
C LEU A 97 -4.52 -8.86 2.15
N GLY A 98 -4.56 -10.06 1.55
CA GLY A 98 -5.36 -11.19 2.03
C GLY A 98 -6.87 -11.04 1.77
N ILE A 99 -7.22 -10.40 0.65
CA ILE A 99 -8.57 -10.08 0.18
C ILE A 99 -8.71 -10.62 -1.25
#